data_AF-A0A7G9WAT8-F1
#
_entry.id   AF-A0A7G9WAT8-F1
#
_cell.length_a   1.000
_cell.length_b   1.000
_cell.length_c   1.000
_cell.angle_alpha   90.00
_cell.angle_beta   90.00
_cell.angle_gamma   90.00
#
_symmetry.space_group_name_H-M   'P 1'
#
loop_
_entity.id
_entity.type
_entity.pdbx_description
1 polymer ?
#
loop_
_entity_poly.entity_id
_entity_poly.type
_entity_poly.pdbx_seq_one_letter_code
_entity_poly.pdbx_strand_id
1 'polypeptide(L)'
;MKKILVVCTSGLGTSLALRLVIEKFVRENNIKATVEHTDIGSANFMGADLIVGAKQVVNCLPIQNHAETVALEDIVNHKYIRQMLMDCNTIKEWIWGKEE
;
A
#
# COMPACT_ATOMS: atom_id res chain seq x y z
N MET A 1 14.36 5.82 1.48
CA MET A 1 13.54 6.07 0.27
C MET A 1 12.21 5.38 0.55
N LYS A 2 11.07 6.10 0.52
CA LYS A 2 9.79 5.58 1.01
C LYS A 2 9.31 4.41 0.13
N LYS A 3 8.81 3.34 0.72
CA LYS A 3 8.42 2.12 0.01
C LYS A 3 7.02 1.66 0.40
N ILE A 4 6.16 1.52 -0.62
CA ILE A 4 4.82 0.96 -0.52
C ILE A 4 4.84 -0.43 -1.16
N LEU A 5 4.40 -1.43 -0.40
CA LEU A 5 4.31 -2.81 -0.85
C LEU A 5 2.86 -3.22 -1.03
N VAL A 6 2.50 -3.57 -2.25
CA VAL A 6 1.17 -4.09 -2.59
C VAL A 6 1.20 -5.60 -2.53
N VAL A 7 0.44 -6.20 -1.61
CA VAL A 7 0.39 -7.66 -1.46
C VAL A 7 -0.89 -8.19 -2.06
N CYS A 8 -0.78 -9.25 -2.85
CA CYS A 8 -1.92 -9.86 -3.56
C CYS A 8 -1.94 -11.38 -3.44
N THR A 9 -3.15 -11.95 -3.51
CA THR A 9 -3.31 -13.37 -3.85
C THR A 9 -2.95 -13.58 -5.32
N SER A 10 -2.74 -14.81 -5.75
CA SER A 10 -2.22 -15.26 -7.06
C SER A 10 -2.96 -14.83 -8.35
N GLY A 11 -3.73 -13.73 -8.35
CA GLY A 11 -4.36 -13.12 -9.51
C GLY A 11 -3.51 -11.99 -10.09
N LEU A 12 -2.76 -12.29 -11.16
CA LEU A 12 -1.85 -11.37 -11.87
C LEU A 12 -2.49 -10.06 -12.37
N GLY A 13 -3.82 -10.03 -12.60
CA GLY A 13 -4.50 -8.85 -13.14
C GLY A 13 -4.87 -7.79 -12.10
N THR A 14 -5.36 -8.22 -10.94
CA THR A 14 -5.90 -7.31 -9.92
C THR A 14 -4.80 -6.59 -9.14
N SER A 15 -3.64 -7.24 -9.00
CA SER A 15 -2.45 -6.69 -8.35
C SER A 15 -1.84 -5.52 -9.12
N LEU A 16 -1.78 -5.62 -10.44
CA LEU A 16 -1.28 -4.56 -11.31
C LEU A 16 -2.20 -3.34 -11.30
N ALA A 17 -3.52 -3.55 -11.36
CA ALA A 17 -4.48 -2.45 -11.32
C ALA A 17 -4.35 -1.62 -10.02
N LEU A 18 -4.31 -2.30 -8.88
CA LEU A 18 -4.15 -1.65 -7.57
C LEU A 18 -2.83 -0.88 -7.47
N ARG A 19 -1.73 -1.48 -7.94
CA ARG A 19 -0.42 -0.83 -8.00
C ARG A 19 -0.48 0.47 -8.80
N LEU A 20 -1.07 0.45 -10.00
CA LEU A 20 -1.17 1.64 -10.86
C LEU A 20 -1.99 2.76 -10.21
N VAL A 21 -3.06 2.41 -9.49
CA VAL A 21 -3.88 3.38 -8.74
C VAL A 21 -3.05 4.05 -7.64
N ILE A 22 -2.27 3.28 -6.89
CA ILE A 22 -1.40 3.79 -5.83
C ILE A 22 -0.26 4.63 -6.42
N GLU A 23 0.40 4.16 -7.48
CA GLU A 23 1.45 4.92 -8.18
C GLU A 23 0.92 6.28 -8.68
N LYS A 24 -0.30 6.28 -9.25
CA LYS A 24 -0.95 7.52 -9.67
C LYS A 24 -1.23 8.44 -8.49
N PHE A 25 -1.76 7.92 -7.38
CA PHE A 25 -2.03 8.69 -6.17
C PHE A 25 -0.76 9.32 -5.59
N VAL A 26 0.31 8.54 -5.44
CA VAL A 26 1.62 8.99 -4.92
C VAL A 26 2.18 10.10 -5.81
N ARG A 27 2.07 9.94 -7.13
CA ARG A 27 2.51 10.96 -8.11
C ARG A 27 1.68 12.24 -8.03
N GLU A 28 0.36 12.13 -7.95
CA GLU A 28 -0.56 13.27 -7.84
C GLU A 28 -0.31 14.10 -6.57
N ASN A 29 0.07 13.44 -5.47
CA ASN A 29 0.37 14.08 -4.19
C ASN A 29 1.86 14.47 -4.03
N ASN A 30 2.68 14.37 -5.09
CA ASN A 30 4.12 14.68 -5.07
C ASN A 30 4.92 13.91 -4.00
N ILE A 31 4.47 12.71 -3.64
CA ILE A 31 5.12 11.86 -2.66
C ILE A 31 6.26 11.11 -3.35
N LYS A 32 7.48 11.20 -2.81
CA LYS A 32 8.63 10.41 -3.28
C LYS A 32 8.61 9.01 -2.67
N ALA A 33 7.75 8.13 -3.18
CA ALA A 33 7.67 6.72 -2.77
C ALA A 33 7.73 5.76 -3.96
N THR A 34 8.34 4.60 -3.75
CA THR A 34 8.39 3.50 -4.71
C THR A 34 7.26 2.52 -4.39
N VAL A 35 6.49 2.14 -5.41
CA VAL A 35 5.38 1.18 -5.26
C VAL A 35 5.78 -0.14 -5.90
N GLU A 36 5.96 -1.16 -5.08
CA GLU A 36 6.24 -2.53 -5.51
C GLU A 36 5.02 -3.42 -5.24
N HIS A 37 4.92 -4.55 -5.96
CA HIS A 37 3.90 -5.55 -5.67
C HIS A 37 4.55 -6.91 -5.50
N THR A 38 3.97 -7.75 -4.66
CA THR A 38 4.50 -9.08 -4.36
C THR A 38 3.39 -10.02 -3.89
N ASP A 39 3.70 -11.31 -3.80
CA ASP A 39 2.83 -12.32 -3.23
C ASP A 39 2.97 -12.41 -1.69
N ILE A 40 2.00 -13.04 -1.04
CA ILE A 40 1.97 -13.20 0.43
C ILE A 40 3.22 -13.89 0.99
N GLY A 41 3.75 -14.88 0.27
CA GLY A 41 4.93 -15.64 0.73
C GLY A 41 6.19 -14.79 0.72
N SER A 42 6.37 -14.00 -0.35
CA SER A 42 7.51 -13.11 -0.53
C SER A 42 7.41 -11.84 0.32
N ALA A 43 6.21 -11.30 0.53
CA ALA A 43 5.96 -10.10 1.34
C ALA A 43 6.59 -10.17 2.73
N ASN A 44 6.63 -11.37 3.32
CA ASN A 44 7.18 -11.59 4.66
C ASN A 44 8.67 -11.28 4.80
N PHE A 45 9.41 -11.30 3.69
CA PHE A 45 10.84 -11.06 3.65
C PHE A 45 11.18 -9.66 3.09
N MET A 46 10.16 -8.88 2.72
CA MET A 46 10.33 -7.56 2.11
C MET A 46 10.07 -6.46 3.14
N GLY A 47 11.06 -5.59 3.36
CA GLY A 47 10.86 -4.35 4.12
C GLY A 47 10.04 -3.34 3.34
N ALA A 48 9.05 -2.74 3.99
CA ALA A 48 8.21 -1.66 3.47
C ALA A 48 7.82 -0.71 4.61
N ASP A 49 7.54 0.54 4.29
CA ASP A 49 6.98 1.50 5.25
C ASP A 49 5.45 1.36 5.33
N LEU A 50 4.82 1.06 4.19
CA LEU A 50 3.38 0.88 4.05
C LEU A 50 3.08 -0.39 3.26
N ILE A 51 2.21 -1.23 3.80
CA ILE A 51 1.72 -2.45 3.15
C ILE A 51 0.26 -2.24 2.80
N VAL A 52 -0.11 -2.48 1.54
CA VAL A 52 -1.49 -2.31 1.06
C VAL A 52 -1.94 -3.60 0.39
N GLY A 53 -3.14 -4.06 0.71
CA GLY A 53 -3.67 -5.26 0.07
C GLY A 53 -5.13 -5.49 0.42
N ALA A 54 -5.72 -6.51 -0.21
CA ALA A 54 -7.07 -6.93 0.17
C ALA A 54 -7.08 -7.39 1.63
N LYS A 55 -8.16 -7.10 2.37
CA LYS A 55 -8.29 -7.43 3.80
C LYS A 55 -7.95 -8.89 4.12
N GLN A 56 -8.41 -9.82 3.29
CA GLN A 56 -8.10 -11.26 3.41
C GLN A 56 -6.61 -11.59 3.26
N VAL A 57 -5.87 -10.81 2.46
CA VAL A 57 -4.44 -10.98 2.23
C VAL A 57 -3.66 -10.41 3.40
N VAL A 58 -3.98 -9.16 3.77
CA VAL A 58 -3.34 -8.44 4.89
C VAL A 58 -3.52 -9.19 6.20
N ASN A 59 -4.69 -9.79 6.43
CA ASN A 59 -4.94 -10.58 7.64
C ASN A 59 -4.16 -11.92 7.68
N CYS A 60 -3.68 -12.40 6.54
CA CYS A 60 -2.83 -13.59 6.46
C CYS A 60 -1.33 -13.25 6.60
N LEU A 61 -0.96 -11.97 6.51
CA LEU A 61 0.41 -11.54 6.71
C LEU A 61 0.70 -11.50 8.22
N PRO A 62 1.79 -12.13 8.70
CA PRO A 62 2.29 -11.87 10.04
C PRO A 62 2.54 -10.37 10.19
N ILE A 63 2.07 -9.79 11.30
CA ILE A 63 2.23 -8.37 11.60
C ILE A 63 3.73 -8.06 11.64
N GLN A 64 4.24 -7.48 10.55
CA GLN A 64 5.62 -7.03 10.45
C GLN A 64 5.74 -5.81 11.37
N ASN A 65 6.58 -5.90 12.39
CA ASN A 65 6.52 -5.06 13.59
C ASN A 65 6.94 -3.59 13.40
N HIS A 66 6.88 -3.04 12.19
CA HIS A 66 7.28 -1.65 11.86
C HIS A 66 6.54 -1.02 10.66
N ALA A 67 5.74 -1.76 9.89
CA ALA A 67 5.08 -1.24 8.70
C ALA A 67 3.58 -1.04 8.94
N GLU A 68 3.03 0.12 8.55
CA GLU A 68 1.59 0.33 8.62
C GLU A 68 0.89 -0.51 7.55
N THR A 69 -0.22 -1.16 7.91
CA THR A 69 -0.96 -2.05 7.00
C THR A 69 -2.34 -1.49 6.68
N VAL A 70 -2.65 -1.34 5.39
CA VAL A 70 -3.97 -0.92 4.89
C VAL A 70 -4.69 -2.12 4.29
N ALA A 71 -5.68 -2.60 5.02
CA ALA A 71 -6.60 -3.65 4.58
C ALA A 71 -7.75 -3.03 3.78
N LEU A 72 -7.81 -3.34 2.48
CA LEU A 72 -8.85 -2.87 1.58
C LEU A 72 -9.96 -3.93 1.45
N GLU A 73 -11.21 -3.53 1.68
CA GLU A 73 -12.37 -4.41 1.43
C GLU A 73 -12.74 -4.44 -0.06
N ASP A 74 -12.56 -3.32 -0.76
CA ASP A 74 -12.77 -3.19 -2.20
C ASP A 74 -11.49 -2.66 -2.88
N ILE A 75 -10.84 -3.52 -3.66
CA ILE A 75 -9.61 -3.22 -4.40
C ILE A 75 -9.85 -2.73 -5.83
N VAL A 76 -11.11 -2.59 -6.25
CA VAL A 76 -11.51 -2.11 -7.57
C VAL A 76 -12.01 -0.66 -7.49
N ASN A 77 -12.58 -0.27 -6.35
CA ASN A 77 -13.07 1.08 -6.14
C ASN A 77 -11.93 2.09 -5.89
N HIS A 78 -11.50 2.76 -6.96
CA HIS A 78 -10.43 3.76 -6.92
C HIS A 78 -10.67 4.92 -5.95
N LYS A 79 -11.94 5.31 -5.72
CA LYS A 79 -12.27 6.40 -4.78
C LYS A 79 -12.05 5.93 -3.34
N TYR A 80 -12.57 4.75 -3.01
CA TYR A 80 -12.39 4.12 -1.70
C TYR A 80 -10.91 3.91 -1.37
N ILE A 81 -10.13 3.38 -2.31
CA ILE A 81 -8.68 3.16 -2.13
C ILE A 81 -7.98 4.47 -1.77
N ARG A 82 -8.27 5.56 -2.49
CA ARG A 82 -7.65 6.88 -2.20
C ARG A 82 -8.04 7.40 -0.83
N GLN A 83 -9.30 7.23 -0.42
CA GLN A 83 -9.74 7.66 0.91
C GLN A 83 -9.01 6.88 2.01
N MET A 84 -8.90 5.56 1.88
CA MET A 84 -8.15 4.72 2.83
C MET A 84 -6.67 5.12 2.90
N LEU A 85 -6.03 5.36 1.75
CA LEU A 85 -4.65 5.83 1.71
C LEU A 85 -4.50 7.21 2.37
N MET A 86 -5.41 8.14 2.10
CA MET A 86 -5.38 9.48 2.71
C MET A 86 -5.63 9.44 4.22
N ASP A 87 -6.36 8.46 4.72
CA ASP A 87 -6.61 8.32 6.16
C ASP A 87 -5.43 7.68 6.92
N CYS A 88 -4.54 7.00 6.19
CA CYS A 88 -3.38 6.31 6.72
C CYS A 88 -2.35 7.27 7.35
N ASN A 89 -1.81 6.94 8.52
CA ASN A 89 -0.90 7.83 9.24
C ASN A 89 0.40 8.07 8.44
N THR A 90 0.98 7.02 7.90
CA THR A 90 2.22 7.06 7.09
C THR A 90 2.06 7.99 5.88
N ILE A 91 0.93 7.92 5.18
CA ILE A 91 0.66 8.81 4.03
C ILE A 91 0.44 10.25 4.51
N LYS A 92 -0.31 10.45 5.59
CA LYS A 92 -0.49 11.79 6.18
C LYS A 92 0.85 12.41 6.57
N GLU A 93 1.73 11.65 7.23
CA GLU A 93 3.10 12.06 7.54
C GLU A 93 3.92 12.34 6.28
N TRP A 94 3.71 11.62 5.19
CA TRP A 94 4.44 11.87 3.96
C TRP A 94 4.00 13.12 3.21
N ILE A 95 2.73 13.50 3.35
CA ILE A 95 2.13 14.69 2.74
C ILE A 95 2.36 15.92 3.61
N TRP A 96 2.04 15.82 4.91
CA TRP A 96 2.05 16.91 5.89
C TRP A 96 3.28 16.95 6.79
N GLY A 97 4.01 15.85 6.95
CA GLY A 97 5.26 15.81 7.73
C GLY A 97 6.45 16.50 7.04
N LYS A 98 6.19 17.57 6.28
CA LYS A 98 7.18 18.58 5.89
C LYS A 98 7.32 19.69 6.94
N GLU A 99 7.18 19.34 8.21
CA GLU A 99 7.50 20.21 9.34
C GLU A 99 8.39 19.43 10.31
N GLU A 100 9.66 19.30 9.95
CA GLU A 100 10.80 19.62 10.82
C GLU A 100 12.04 19.96 9.98
#